data_AF-A0A7W6F9M3-F1
#
_entry.id   AF-A0A7W6F9M3-F1
#
_cell.length_a   1.000
_cell.length_b   1.000
_cell.length_c   1.000
_cell.angle_alpha   90.00
_cell.angle_beta   90.00
_cell.angle_gamma   90.00
#
_symmetry.space_group_name_H-M   'P 1'
#
loop_
_entity.id
_entity.type
_entity.pdbx_description
1 polymer ?
#
loop_
_entity_poly.entity_id
_entity_poly.type
_entity_poly.pdbx_seq_one_letter_code
_entity_poly.pdbx_strand_id
1 'polypeptide(L)'
;MAAPRTREEVMAHLARSRAAYQAAHGGDAPRPERVYRHALPAGERRHQVGGNGAPLSPAEALVRLGEAAYGERWKTELAADLGLSVRTIHRMADGETPVWPDVLARLRLAMERHVARVALAMVTLEASVADAKEDI
;
A
#
# COMPACT_ATOMS: atom_id res chain seq x y z
N MET A 1 32.21 -14.02 -19.39
CA MET A 1 31.43 -12.99 -20.12
C MET A 1 30.42 -13.70 -21.01
N ALA A 2 29.13 -13.72 -20.65
CA ALA A 2 28.09 -14.30 -21.51
C ALA A 2 27.46 -13.17 -22.34
N ALA A 3 27.40 -13.36 -23.66
CA ALA A 3 26.92 -12.39 -24.64
C ALA A 3 25.42 -12.02 -24.45
N PRO A 4 24.98 -10.82 -24.91
CA PRO A 4 23.57 -10.44 -24.84
C PRO A 4 22.74 -11.36 -25.75
N ARG A 5 21.75 -12.06 -25.16
CA ARG A 5 20.79 -12.88 -25.89
C ARG A 5 20.04 -12.00 -26.88
N THR A 6 20.04 -12.39 -28.15
CA THR A 6 19.38 -11.61 -29.20
C THR A 6 17.87 -11.52 -28.91
N ARG A 7 17.21 -10.47 -29.39
CA ARG A 7 15.75 -10.29 -29.24
C ARG A 7 14.98 -11.54 -29.69
N GLU A 8 15.49 -12.21 -30.71
CA GLU A 8 14.92 -13.44 -31.27
C GLU A 8 15.00 -14.62 -30.29
N GLU A 9 16.11 -14.78 -29.58
CA GLU A 9 16.26 -15.80 -28.53
C GLU A 9 15.33 -15.55 -27.34
N VAL A 10 15.14 -14.29 -26.96
CA VAL A 10 14.19 -13.90 -25.89
C VAL A 10 12.76 -14.21 -26.31
N MET A 11 12.39 -13.86 -27.55
CA MET A 11 11.05 -14.15 -28.08
C MET A 11 10.79 -15.65 -28.22
N ALA A 12 11.79 -16.42 -28.65
CA ALA A 12 11.70 -17.88 -28.73
C ALA A 12 11.56 -18.52 -27.33
N HIS A 13 12.25 -17.98 -26.32
CA HIS A 13 12.12 -18.45 -24.94
C HIS A 13 10.73 -18.13 -24.35
N LEU A 14 10.19 -16.95 -24.64
CA LEU A 14 8.83 -16.56 -24.21
C LEU A 14 7.74 -17.38 -24.90
N ALA A 15 7.90 -17.68 -26.20
CA ALA A 15 6.98 -18.53 -26.93
C ALA A 15 6.97 -19.96 -26.35
N ARG A 16 8.15 -20.54 -26.06
CA ARG A 16 8.26 -21.85 -25.40
C ARG A 16 7.64 -21.86 -24.00
N SER A 17 7.88 -20.80 -23.22
CA SER A 17 7.31 -20.67 -21.86
C SER A 17 5.79 -20.52 -21.88
N ARG A 18 5.25 -19.76 -22.85
CA ARG A 18 3.81 -19.60 -23.05
C ARG A 18 3.14 -20.89 -23.51
N ALA A 19 3.77 -21.64 -24.41
CA ALA A 19 3.28 -22.93 -24.86
C ALA A 19 3.27 -23.96 -23.72
N ALA A 20 4.32 -23.99 -22.89
CA ALA A 20 4.37 -24.84 -21.70
C ALA A 20 3.30 -24.45 -20.67
N TYR A 21 3.08 -23.15 -20.45
CA TYR A 21 2.00 -22.67 -19.58
C TYR A 21 0.62 -23.06 -20.13
N GLN A 22 0.39 -22.89 -21.43
CA GLN A 22 -0.85 -23.30 -22.08
C GLN A 22 -1.04 -24.81 -22.11
N ALA A 23 0.01 -25.62 -22.23
CA ALA A 23 -0.10 -27.07 -22.12
C ALA A 23 -0.40 -27.52 -20.68
N ALA A 24 0.16 -26.83 -19.69
CA ALA A 24 -0.06 -27.12 -18.27
C ALA A 24 -1.44 -26.63 -17.75
N HIS A 25 -2.06 -25.66 -18.44
CA HIS A 25 -3.31 -25.01 -18.00
C HIS A 25 -4.42 -25.08 -19.07
N GLY A 26 -4.18 -25.78 -20.18
CA GLY A 26 -5.04 -25.86 -21.36
C GLY A 26 -6.03 -27.00 -21.25
N GLY A 27 -7.10 -26.76 -20.49
CA GLY A 27 -8.21 -27.70 -20.34
C GLY A 27 -9.39 -27.09 -19.59
N ASP A 28 -9.13 -26.12 -18.71
CA ASP A 28 -10.19 -25.41 -18.02
C ASP A 28 -10.74 -24.29 -18.91
N ALA A 29 -12.02 -24.44 -19.30
CA ALA A 29 -12.80 -23.33 -19.85
C ALA A 29 -12.65 -22.11 -18.94
N PRO A 30 -12.62 -20.87 -19.49
CA PRO A 30 -12.53 -19.67 -18.66
C PRO A 30 -13.69 -19.68 -17.65
N ARG A 31 -13.36 -19.80 -16.36
CA ARG A 31 -14.35 -19.76 -15.28
C ARG A 31 -15.15 -18.45 -15.40
N PRO A 32 -16.49 -18.50 -15.31
CA PRO A 32 -17.33 -17.31 -15.43
C PRO A 32 -17.29 -16.46 -14.14
N GLU A 33 -16.11 -16.18 -13.61
CA GLU A 33 -15.90 -15.43 -12.37
C GLU A 33 -15.31 -14.03 -12.60
N ARG A 34 -15.57 -13.50 -13.80
CA ARG A 34 -15.73 -12.04 -14.01
C ARG A 34 -17.20 -11.65 -13.93
N VAL A 35 -17.95 -12.26 -13.03
CA VAL A 35 -19.17 -11.63 -12.52
C VAL A 35 -18.70 -10.52 -11.59
N TYR A 36 -19.04 -9.30 -11.97
CA TYR A 36 -18.67 -8.05 -11.33
C TYR A 36 -18.66 -8.12 -9.80
N ARG A 37 -17.65 -7.48 -9.20
CA ARG A 37 -17.46 -7.15 -7.77
C ARG A 37 -18.72 -6.53 -7.09
N HIS A 38 -19.77 -6.24 -7.85
CA HIS A 38 -21.05 -5.66 -7.42
C HIS A 38 -22.17 -6.68 -7.21
N ALA A 39 -21.94 -7.98 -7.47
CA ALA A 39 -22.96 -9.02 -7.35
C ALA A 39 -23.07 -9.66 -5.94
N LEU A 40 -22.15 -9.37 -5.02
CA LEU A 40 -22.17 -9.93 -3.67
C LEU A 40 -22.93 -9.02 -2.68
N PRO A 41 -23.86 -9.55 -1.88
CA PRO A 41 -24.61 -8.79 -0.88
C PRO A 41 -23.67 -8.22 0.20
N ALA A 42 -24.04 -7.06 0.76
CA ALA A 42 -23.17 -6.28 1.65
C ALA A 42 -22.65 -7.03 2.90
N GLY A 43 -23.35 -8.08 3.34
CA GLY A 43 -22.96 -8.90 4.48
C GLY A 43 -21.74 -9.80 4.23
N GLU A 44 -21.51 -10.23 2.99
CA GLU A 44 -20.42 -11.15 2.64
C GLU A 44 -19.08 -10.45 2.40
N ARG A 45 -19.11 -9.11 2.25
CA ARG A 45 -17.90 -8.29 2.08
C ARG A 45 -17.05 -8.14 3.34
N ARG A 46 -17.52 -8.63 4.49
CA ARG A 46 -16.87 -8.43 5.80
C ARG A 46 -15.85 -9.51 6.20
N HIS A 47 -15.63 -10.55 5.38
CA HIS A 47 -14.77 -11.69 5.78
C HIS A 47 -13.72 -12.13 4.76
N GLN A 48 -12.97 -11.20 4.15
CA GLN A 48 -11.72 -11.54 3.49
C GLN A 48 -10.52 -10.80 4.09
N VAL A 49 -10.31 -11.07 5.38
CA VAL A 49 -9.02 -10.82 6.04
C VAL A 49 -8.21 -12.11 5.89
N GLY A 50 -7.23 -12.11 4.99
CA GLY A 50 -6.27 -13.22 4.91
C GLY A 50 -5.56 -13.37 3.56
N GLY A 51 -4.33 -12.85 3.48
CA GLY A 51 -3.23 -13.50 2.76
C GLY A 51 -3.15 -13.33 1.23
N ASN A 52 -2.02 -12.75 0.80
CA ASN A 52 -1.40 -12.88 -0.53
C ASN A 52 -1.91 -11.97 -1.67
N GLY A 53 -1.50 -10.70 -1.63
CA GLY A 53 -1.14 -9.98 -2.87
C GLY A 53 -2.19 -9.03 -3.48
N ALA A 54 -3.37 -8.89 -2.89
CA ALA A 54 -4.28 -7.82 -3.31
C ALA A 54 -3.72 -6.45 -2.84
N PRO A 55 -3.66 -5.43 -3.72
CA PRO A 55 -3.28 -4.08 -3.30
C PRO A 55 -4.26 -3.60 -2.22
N LEU A 56 -3.71 -3.00 -1.15
CA LEU A 56 -4.50 -2.41 -0.06
C LEU A 56 -5.58 -1.51 -0.64
N SER A 57 -6.79 -1.59 -0.09
CA SER A 57 -7.82 -0.62 -0.42
C SER A 57 -7.38 0.78 0.04
N PRO A 58 -7.85 1.86 -0.61
CA PRO A 58 -7.53 3.22 -0.18
C PRO A 58 -7.85 3.51 1.30
N ALA A 59 -8.95 2.94 1.82
CA ALA A 59 -9.33 3.09 3.23
C ALA A 59 -8.37 2.35 4.17
N GLU A 60 -7.99 1.11 3.83
CA GLU A 60 -6.98 0.38 4.59
C GLU A 60 -5.62 1.07 4.58
N ALA A 61 -5.21 1.63 3.44
CA ALA A 61 -3.98 2.40 3.34
C ALA A 61 -4.04 3.64 4.25
N LEU A 62 -5.17 4.36 4.27
CA LEU A 62 -5.39 5.50 5.14
C LEU A 62 -5.26 5.12 6.63
N VAL A 63 -5.91 4.04 7.04
CA VAL A 63 -5.87 3.55 8.44
C VAL A 63 -4.47 3.12 8.82
N ARG A 64 -3.85 2.22 8.05
CA ARG A 64 -2.53 1.66 8.40
C ARG A 64 -1.43 2.72 8.45
N LEU A 65 -1.43 3.66 7.50
CA LEU A 65 -0.44 4.73 7.47
C LEU A 65 -0.70 5.76 8.58
N GLY A 66 -1.97 6.09 8.83
CA GLY A 66 -2.35 6.96 9.94
C GLY A 66 -1.89 6.39 11.28
N GLU A 67 -2.25 5.15 11.59
CA GLU A 67 -1.89 4.49 12.84
C GLU A 67 -0.37 4.36 13.00
N ALA A 68 0.35 4.00 11.93
CA ALA A 68 1.80 3.91 11.97
C ALA A 68 2.50 5.24 12.24
N ALA A 69 1.97 6.36 11.70
CA ALA A 69 2.59 7.67 11.84
C ALA A 69 2.21 8.42 13.13
N TYR A 70 0.99 8.23 13.64
CA TYR A 70 0.45 9.08 14.71
C TYR A 70 -0.10 8.29 15.90
N GLY A 71 -0.08 6.95 15.86
CA GLY A 71 -0.56 6.09 16.94
C GLY A 71 -2.07 6.24 17.21
N GLU A 72 -2.47 6.21 18.47
CA GLU A 72 -3.88 6.22 18.88
C GLU A 72 -4.64 7.48 18.44
N ARG A 73 -3.94 8.60 18.29
CA ARG A 73 -4.53 9.89 17.92
C ARG A 73 -4.58 10.14 16.41
N TRP A 74 -4.34 9.11 15.60
CA TRP A 74 -4.11 9.28 14.17
C TRP A 74 -5.22 9.99 13.43
N LYS A 75 -6.49 9.78 13.78
CA LYS A 75 -7.60 10.42 13.06
C LYS A 75 -7.57 11.95 13.18
N THR A 76 -7.18 12.46 14.35
CA THR A 76 -7.11 13.90 14.62
C THR A 76 -5.87 14.52 13.99
N GLU A 77 -4.70 13.90 14.21
CA GLU A 77 -3.43 14.44 13.69
C GLU A 77 -3.38 14.35 12.16
N LEU A 78 -3.85 13.24 11.58
CA LEU A 78 -3.92 13.10 10.13
C LEU A 78 -4.93 14.06 9.51
N ALA A 79 -6.06 14.33 10.17
CA ALA A 79 -7.01 15.34 9.69
C ALA A 79 -6.36 16.72 9.62
N ALA A 80 -5.60 17.11 10.65
CA ALA A 80 -4.85 18.37 10.66
C ALA A 80 -3.80 18.42 9.53
N ASP A 81 -3.01 17.37 9.36
CA ASP A 81 -1.94 17.32 8.34
C ASP A 81 -2.47 17.31 6.89
N LEU A 82 -3.67 16.74 6.68
CA LEU A 82 -4.31 16.70 5.36
C LEU A 82 -5.20 17.93 5.07
N GLY A 83 -5.44 18.78 6.08
CA GLY A 83 -6.36 19.91 5.98
C GLY A 83 -7.81 19.48 5.82
N LEU A 84 -8.20 18.36 6.45
CA LEU A 84 -9.54 17.79 6.40
C LEU A 84 -10.20 17.84 7.78
N SER A 85 -11.52 17.69 7.83
CA SER A 85 -12.21 17.53 9.10
C SER A 85 -11.99 16.12 9.67
N VAL A 86 -11.94 16.00 11.00
CA VAL A 86 -11.86 14.70 11.69
C VAL A 86 -13.03 13.80 11.28
N ARG A 87 -14.23 14.37 11.14
CA ARG A 87 -15.42 13.66 10.66
C ARG A 87 -15.21 13.06 9.26
N THR A 88 -14.56 13.78 8.35
CA THR A 88 -14.24 13.28 7.01
C THR A 88 -13.32 12.06 7.09
N ILE A 89 -12.25 12.13 7.91
CA ILE A 89 -11.33 11.00 8.11
C ILE A 89 -12.05 9.78 8.68
N HIS A 90 -12.93 9.97 9.68
CA HIS A 90 -13.75 8.87 10.21
C HIS A 90 -14.57 8.19 9.11
N ARG A 91 -15.35 8.95 8.35
CA ARG A 91 -16.21 8.39 7.29
C ARG A 91 -15.42 7.70 6.19
N MET A 92 -14.22 8.18 5.89
CA MET A 92 -13.31 7.54 4.95
C MET A 92 -12.74 6.22 5.49
N ALA A 93 -12.30 6.23 6.75
CA ALA A 93 -11.76 5.04 7.43
C ALA A 93 -12.82 3.93 7.58
N ASP A 94 -14.05 4.32 7.90
CA ASP A 94 -15.19 3.41 8.09
C ASP A 94 -15.78 2.93 6.74
N GLY A 95 -15.25 3.44 5.61
CA GLY A 95 -15.70 3.10 4.26
C GLY A 95 -17.06 3.71 3.87
N GLU A 96 -17.63 4.59 4.69
CA GLU A 96 -18.87 5.32 4.37
C GLU A 96 -18.70 6.30 3.22
N THR A 97 -17.49 6.83 3.04
CA THR A 97 -17.14 7.77 1.96
C THR A 97 -15.87 7.28 1.27
N PRO A 98 -15.81 7.26 -0.07
CA PRO A 98 -14.59 6.86 -0.77
C PRO A 98 -13.45 7.82 -0.46
N VAL A 99 -12.24 7.28 -0.31
CA VAL A 99 -11.03 8.09 -0.22
C VAL A 99 -10.75 8.71 -1.59
N TRP A 100 -10.73 10.03 -1.66
CA TRP A 100 -10.51 10.72 -2.93
C TRP A 100 -9.05 10.60 -3.41
N PRO A 101 -8.78 10.62 -4.72
CA PRO A 101 -7.42 10.53 -5.24
C PRO A 101 -6.47 11.62 -4.70
N ASP A 102 -6.96 12.85 -4.54
CA ASP A 102 -6.18 13.96 -3.96
C ASP A 102 -5.81 13.71 -2.49
N VAL A 103 -6.67 13.04 -1.73
CA VAL A 103 -6.38 12.67 -0.33
C VAL A 103 -5.25 11.65 -0.27
N LEU A 104 -5.19 10.70 -1.21
CA LEU A 104 -4.09 9.74 -1.29
C LEU A 104 -2.76 10.42 -1.65
N ALA A 105 -2.78 11.40 -2.55
CA ALA A 105 -1.59 12.18 -2.89
C ALA A 105 -1.08 12.98 -1.69
N ARG A 106 -1.98 13.66 -0.97
CA ARG A 106 -1.65 14.39 0.26
C ARG A 106 -1.17 13.46 1.38
N LEU A 107 -1.78 12.29 1.52
CA LEU A 107 -1.36 11.26 2.48
C LEU A 107 0.07 10.82 2.22
N ARG A 108 0.42 10.54 0.96
CA ARG A 108 1.79 10.21 0.57
C ARG A 108 2.77 11.31 0.98
N LEU A 109 2.47 12.56 0.65
CA LEU A 109 3.31 13.70 1.02
C LEU A 109 3.42 13.90 2.55
N ALA A 110 2.33 13.67 3.29
CA ALA A 110 2.34 13.70 4.75
C ALA A 110 3.27 12.61 5.31
N MET A 111 3.25 11.40 4.76
CA MET A 111 4.14 10.30 5.18
C MET A 111 5.59 10.59 4.85
N GLU A 112 5.90 11.11 3.66
CA GLU A 112 7.25 11.51 3.28
C GLU A 112 7.81 12.57 4.27
N ARG A 113 7.00 13.57 4.62
CA ARG A 113 7.37 14.58 5.64
C ARG A 113 7.52 13.97 7.04
N HIS A 114 6.67 13.02 7.41
CA HIS A 114 6.76 12.35 8.70
C HIS A 114 8.06 11.56 8.83
N VAL A 115 8.41 10.76 7.83
CA VAL A 115 9.67 10.01 7.78
C VAL A 115 10.87 10.96 7.88
N ALA A 116 10.86 12.06 7.14
CA ALA A 116 11.94 13.05 7.19
C ALA A 116 12.10 13.66 8.61
N ARG A 117 11.00 13.98 9.30
CA ARG A 117 11.04 14.49 10.68
C ARG A 117 11.61 13.46 11.66
N VAL A 118 11.17 12.21 11.56
CA VAL A 118 11.67 11.13 12.43
C VAL A 118 13.15 10.87 12.19
N ALA A 119 13.59 10.84 10.93
CA ALA A 119 15.01 10.67 10.60
C ALA A 119 15.87 11.80 11.17
N LEU A 120 15.42 13.06 11.06
CA LEU A 120 16.13 14.20 11.64
C LEU A 120 16.19 14.13 13.17
N ALA A 121 15.10 13.75 13.81
CA ALA A 121 15.05 13.57 15.26
C ALA A 121 16.04 12.50 15.73
N MET A 122 16.13 11.38 15.02
CA MET A 122 17.09 10.30 15.34
C MET A 122 18.53 10.77 15.25
N VAL A 123 18.92 11.49 14.19
CA VAL A 123 20.28 12.06 14.04
C VAL A 123 20.58 13.03 15.19
N THR A 124 19.61 13.86 15.57
CA THR A 124 19.77 14.81 16.67
C THR A 124 19.95 14.11 18.02
N LEU A 125 19.24 13.01 18.25
CA LEU A 125 19.39 12.19 19.45
C LEU A 125 20.77 11.53 19.52
N GLU A 126 21.27 11.00 18.41
CA GLU A 126 22.61 10.39 18.36
C GLU A 126 23.71 11.39 18.69
N ALA A 127 23.62 12.61 18.15
CA ALA A 127 24.56 13.69 18.47
C ALA A 127 24.52 14.06 19.97
N SER A 128 23.31 14.23 20.53
CA SER A 128 23.16 14.56 21.95
C SER A 128 23.67 13.46 22.89
N VAL A 129 23.57 12.18 22.49
CA VAL A 129 24.08 11.05 23.27
C VAL A 129 25.61 10.97 23.19
N ALA A 130 26.21 11.35 22.05
CA ALA A 130 27.66 11.42 21.91
C ALA A 130 28.27 12.49 22.81
N ASP A 131 27.70 13.70 22.82
CA ASP A 131 28.14 14.81 23.68
C ASP A 131 28.06 14.41 25.17
N ALA A 132 27.01 13.71 25.58
CA ALA A 132 26.84 13.25 26.96
C ALA A 132 27.85 12.18 27.41
N LYS A 133 28.56 11.51 26.48
CA LYS A 133 29.62 10.53 26.81
C LYS A 133 30.99 11.17 26.99
N GLU A 134 31.22 12.36 26.45
CA GLU A 134 32.52 13.05 26.60
C GLU A 134 32.64 13.76 27.97
N ASP A 135 31.53 13.97 28.67
CA ASP A 135 31.44 14.62 29.98
C ASP A 135 31.56 13.67 31.20
N ILE A 136 31.83 12.37 31.01
CA ILE A 136 32.00 11.36 32.08
C ILE A 136 33.43 10.81 32.07
#